data_AF-A0A7S2EAL1-F1
#
_entry.id   AF-A0A7S2EAL1-F1
#
_cell.length_a   1.000
_cell.length_b   1.000
_cell.length_c   1.000
_cell.angle_alpha   90.00
_cell.angle_beta   90.00
_cell.angle_gamma   90.00
#
_symmetry.space_group_name_H-M   'P 1'
#
loop_
_entity.id
_entity.type
_entity.pdbx_description
1 polymer ?
#
loop_
_entity_poly.entity_id
_entity_poly.type
_entity_poly.pdbx_seq_one_letter_code
_entity_poly.pdbx_strand_id
1 'polypeptide(L)'
;ILRTATAAIAEPNLRRYPVATSALRGGGGGGGGTDARHGATAVASPLGGIRLSSSSSESSDPPDHPHPQQPQPQPQPLPLPPDAKRRSIERIMSEPNRTLYEKLVRRLYMTNLFHPVKMGLENSHRLHELIGRPMDDPSLTVIHVAGTNGKGSVCLKTARSLEAAGNRVGLFASPHVSSFRERISVDGVPISEGEVEDRLGRVFALCEEHGIPATFFELTTALAFLHFRETGCDAVVLETGLGGRLDATNVIEGPAVSVITSIGLEHTRILGETVELIAGEKAGIMKYGRPVVVGPNVPHGVLRRCAEERGASGYYPCE
;
A
#
# COMPACT_ATOMS: atom_id res chain seq x y z
N ILE A 1 -7.32 -9.26 17.29
CA ILE A 1 -7.41 -8.88 15.85
C ILE A 1 -8.67 -9.43 15.19
N LEU A 2 -8.81 -10.73 14.88
CA LEU A 2 -9.98 -11.24 14.14
C LEU A 2 -11.33 -10.92 14.81
N ARG A 3 -11.47 -11.25 16.10
CA ARG A 3 -12.68 -10.94 16.87
C ARG A 3 -13.01 -9.44 16.85
N THR A 4 -11.98 -8.61 17.01
CA THR A 4 -12.07 -7.15 16.98
C THR A 4 -12.50 -6.64 15.59
N ALA A 5 -11.98 -7.22 14.51
CA ALA A 5 -12.35 -6.86 13.14
C ALA A 5 -13.82 -7.19 12.83
N THR A 6 -14.28 -8.38 13.24
CA THR A 6 -15.69 -8.75 13.11
C THR A 6 -16.61 -7.78 13.85
N ALA A 7 -16.25 -7.41 15.09
CA ALA A 7 -17.02 -6.43 15.86
C ALA A 7 -17.03 -5.04 15.19
N ALA A 8 -15.87 -4.57 14.75
CA ALA A 8 -15.71 -3.26 14.11
C ALA A 8 -16.49 -3.13 12.79
N ILE A 9 -16.60 -4.22 12.01
CA ILE A 9 -17.40 -4.26 10.77
C ILE A 9 -18.90 -4.34 11.08
N ALA A 10 -19.29 -4.96 12.19
CA ALA A 10 -20.69 -5.13 12.56
C ALA A 10 -21.33 -3.86 13.17
N GLU A 11 -20.55 -2.82 13.50
CA GLU A 11 -21.10 -1.61 14.10
C GLU A 11 -22.02 -0.84 13.14
N PRO A 12 -23.26 -0.52 13.57
CA PRO A 12 -24.31 0.04 12.70
C PRO A 12 -24.04 1.47 12.17
N ASN A 13 -22.94 2.10 12.58
CA ASN A 13 -22.54 3.42 12.10
C ASN A 13 -21.79 3.41 10.75
N LEU A 14 -21.58 2.24 10.14
CA LEU A 14 -21.16 2.09 8.74
C LEU A 14 -22.30 2.51 7.79
N ARG A 15 -22.63 3.82 7.78
CA ARG A 15 -23.43 4.39 6.71
C ARG A 15 -22.73 4.05 5.39
N ARG A 16 -23.46 3.42 4.48
CA ARG A 16 -23.06 3.24 3.08
C ARG A 16 -22.88 4.62 2.47
N TYR A 17 -21.67 5.18 2.59
CA TYR A 17 -21.31 6.40 1.90
C TYR A 17 -20.93 6.01 0.46
N PRO A 18 -21.56 6.63 -0.56
CA PRO A 18 -21.18 6.38 -1.93
C PRO A 18 -19.71 6.78 -2.11
N VAL A 19 -18.97 5.91 -2.80
CA VAL A 19 -17.65 6.20 -3.33
C VAL A 19 -17.71 7.54 -4.05
N ALA A 20 -16.88 8.50 -3.67
CA ALA A 20 -16.83 9.80 -4.32
C ALA A 20 -16.27 9.61 -5.74
N THR A 21 -17.14 9.40 -6.72
CA THR A 21 -16.78 9.51 -8.12
C THR A 21 -16.34 10.95 -8.38
N SER A 22 -15.05 11.18 -8.53
CA SER A 22 -14.51 12.44 -9.04
C SER A 22 -14.92 12.59 -10.51
N ALA A 23 -16.09 13.21 -10.72
CA ALA A 23 -16.51 13.63 -12.05
C ALA A 23 -15.64 14.82 -12.48
N LEU A 24 -14.52 14.52 -13.13
CA LEU A 24 -13.86 15.47 -14.03
C LEU A 24 -14.81 15.73 -15.21
N ARG A 25 -15.69 16.72 -15.09
CA ARG A 25 -16.29 17.38 -16.26
C ARG A 25 -15.50 18.64 -16.56
N GLY A 26 -14.75 18.56 -17.65
CA GLY A 26 -14.12 19.70 -18.28
C GLY A 26 -15.15 20.66 -18.90
N GLY A 27 -14.84 21.96 -18.74
CA GLY A 27 -14.86 22.97 -19.79
C GLY A 27 -16.16 23.28 -20.54
N GLY A 28 -16.65 24.51 -20.38
CA GLY A 28 -17.53 25.10 -21.39
C GLY A 28 -18.30 26.37 -20.98
N GLY A 29 -17.58 27.50 -20.84
CA GLY A 29 -18.00 28.83 -21.32
C GLY A 29 -19.23 29.56 -20.75
N GLY A 30 -19.02 30.82 -20.34
CA GLY A 30 -19.98 31.90 -20.63
C GLY A 30 -20.38 32.82 -19.48
N GLY A 31 -19.58 33.88 -19.26
CA GLY A 31 -20.08 35.26 -19.15
C GLY A 31 -20.76 35.76 -17.87
N GLY A 32 -20.11 36.72 -17.20
CA GLY A 32 -20.78 37.95 -16.77
C GLY A 32 -20.92 38.20 -15.27
N GLY A 33 -20.13 39.13 -14.75
CA GLY A 33 -20.66 40.22 -13.93
C GLY A 33 -20.51 40.15 -12.41
N THR A 34 -19.68 41.08 -11.91
CA THR A 34 -19.79 41.87 -10.66
C THR A 34 -19.39 41.25 -9.32
N ASP A 35 -18.20 41.68 -8.87
CA ASP A 35 -17.85 42.29 -7.58
C ASP A 35 -18.63 41.89 -6.31
N ALA A 36 -17.90 41.27 -5.38
CA ALA A 36 -17.91 41.67 -3.96
C ALA A 36 -16.66 41.17 -3.24
N ARG A 37 -15.80 42.13 -2.86
CA ARG A 37 -14.68 41.98 -1.91
C ARG A 37 -15.21 41.47 -0.57
N HIS A 38 -14.58 40.49 0.08
CA HIS A 38 -14.52 40.38 1.54
C HIS A 38 -13.22 39.70 1.97
N GLY A 39 -12.57 40.30 2.97
CA GLY A 39 -11.16 40.16 3.30
C GLY A 39 -10.78 38.89 4.06
N ALA A 40 -9.50 38.55 3.89
CA ALA A 40 -8.75 37.62 4.70
C ALA A 40 -8.63 38.09 6.15
N THR A 41 -8.73 37.17 7.10
CA THR A 41 -8.23 37.36 8.47
C THR A 41 -7.48 36.11 8.89
N ALA A 42 -6.15 36.23 8.91
CA ALA A 42 -5.24 35.30 9.56
C ALA A 42 -5.27 35.59 11.07
N VAL A 43 -5.46 34.55 11.88
CA VAL A 43 -5.41 34.63 13.34
C VAL A 43 -4.03 34.15 13.79
N ALA A 44 -3.16 35.08 14.17
CA ALA A 44 -1.90 34.82 14.87
C ALA A 44 -2.11 35.00 16.38
N SER A 45 -1.66 34.03 17.18
CA SER A 45 -1.73 34.07 18.65
C SER A 45 -0.52 34.80 19.24
N PRO A 46 -0.67 35.58 20.34
CA PRO A 46 0.42 36.32 20.96
C PRO A 46 0.83 35.72 22.31
N LEU A 47 2.12 35.38 22.50
CA LEU A 47 2.81 35.33 23.79
C LEU A 47 4.30 35.55 23.46
N GLY A 48 5.00 36.60 23.90
CA GLY A 48 5.01 37.17 25.24
C GLY A 48 6.37 36.84 25.85
N GLY A 49 7.36 37.70 25.59
CA GLY A 49 8.76 37.48 25.99
C GLY A 49 8.96 37.58 27.51
N ILE A 50 9.77 36.67 28.04
CA ILE A 50 10.36 36.79 29.37
C ILE A 50 11.87 36.60 29.20
N ARG A 51 12.64 37.66 29.49
CA ARG A 51 14.09 37.59 29.68
C ARG A 51 14.35 37.12 31.11
N LEU A 52 15.16 36.09 31.28
CA LEU A 52 15.81 35.78 32.56
C LEU A 52 17.32 35.74 32.35
N SER A 53 17.98 36.45 33.25
CA SER A 53 19.41 36.74 33.31
C SER A 53 20.27 35.53 33.60
N SER A 54 21.50 35.61 33.11
CA SER A 54 22.63 34.71 33.29
C SER A 54 23.03 34.46 34.74
N SER A 55 23.29 33.20 35.07
CA SER A 55 24.28 32.80 36.08
C SER A 55 25.08 31.61 35.54
N SER A 56 26.38 31.83 35.42
CA SER A 56 27.42 30.92 34.99
C SER A 56 27.63 29.79 35.98
N SER A 57 27.70 28.55 35.49
CA SER A 57 28.36 27.44 36.17
C SER A 57 29.09 26.59 35.13
N GLU A 58 30.39 26.48 35.30
CA GLU A 58 31.32 25.71 34.49
C GLU A 58 30.98 24.22 34.49
N SER A 59 30.95 23.61 33.30
CA SER A 59 31.16 22.17 33.14
C SER A 59 31.94 21.93 31.86
N SER A 60 33.10 21.30 31.99
CA SER A 60 34.06 20.92 30.96
C SER A 60 33.48 19.98 29.90
N ASP A 61 33.57 20.36 28.63
CA ASP A 61 33.25 19.51 27.48
C ASP A 61 34.34 18.44 27.26
N PRO A 62 33.99 17.18 26.96
CA PRO A 62 34.94 16.15 26.53
C PRO A 62 35.35 16.35 25.05
N PRO A 63 36.50 15.78 24.62
CA PRO A 63 37.07 16.05 23.30
C PRO A 63 36.20 15.52 22.15
N ASP A 64 36.14 16.33 21.10
CA ASP A 64 35.43 16.13 19.85
C ASP A 64 35.95 14.86 19.13
N HIS A 65 35.18 13.77 19.22
CA HIS A 65 35.44 12.58 18.43
C HIS A 65 34.85 12.78 17.03
N PRO A 66 35.63 12.58 15.94
CA PRO A 66 35.09 12.74 14.59
C PRO A 66 33.93 11.76 14.39
N HIS A 67 32.74 12.31 14.14
CA HIS A 67 31.58 11.53 13.75
C HIS A 67 31.95 10.64 12.56
N PRO A 68 31.68 9.32 12.61
CA PRO A 68 31.87 8.46 11.46
C PRO A 68 31.01 9.00 10.32
N GLN A 69 31.67 9.42 9.24
CA GLN A 69 31.00 9.86 8.02
C GLN A 69 29.99 8.79 7.61
N GLN A 70 28.72 9.18 7.51
CA GLN A 70 27.68 8.32 6.97
C GLN A 70 28.16 7.81 5.60
N PRO A 71 28.10 6.49 5.33
CA PRO A 71 28.39 5.98 4.00
C PRO A 71 27.43 6.66 3.03
N GLN A 72 27.98 7.39 2.05
CA GLN A 72 27.19 8.02 1.02
C GLN A 72 26.29 6.96 0.37
N PRO A 73 25.02 7.29 0.04
CA PRO A 73 24.15 6.36 -0.66
C PRO A 73 24.87 5.87 -1.92
N GLN A 74 25.09 4.56 -2.01
CA GLN A 74 25.59 3.98 -3.25
C GLN A 74 24.61 4.40 -4.36
N PRO A 75 25.10 4.98 -5.47
CA PRO A 75 24.22 5.40 -6.55
C PRO A 75 23.39 4.20 -6.99
N GLN A 76 22.07 4.34 -6.93
CA GLN A 76 21.17 3.32 -7.45
C GLN A 76 21.51 3.11 -8.93
N PRO A 77 21.59 1.86 -9.42
CA PRO A 77 21.88 1.62 -10.84
C PRO A 77 20.89 2.39 -11.70
N LEU A 78 21.39 3.15 -12.69
CA LEU A 78 20.51 3.81 -13.64
C LEU A 78 19.66 2.75 -14.36
N PRO A 79 18.37 3.03 -14.64
CA PRO A 79 17.56 2.23 -15.53
C PRO A 79 18.33 1.95 -16.83
N LEU A 80 18.37 0.69 -17.27
CA LEU A 80 18.98 0.35 -18.55
C LEU A 80 18.23 1.04 -19.70
N PRO A 81 18.92 1.42 -20.80
CA PRO A 81 18.30 2.03 -21.97
C PRO A 81 17.13 1.17 -22.53
N PRO A 82 16.09 1.77 -23.14
CA PRO A 82 14.92 1.04 -23.67
C PRO A 82 15.29 -0.16 -24.56
N ASP A 83 16.30 -0.02 -25.41
CA ASP A 83 16.78 -1.09 -26.30
C ASP A 83 17.45 -2.26 -25.56
N ALA A 84 18.08 -2.00 -24.41
CA ALA A 84 18.68 -3.05 -23.58
C ALA A 84 17.61 -3.83 -22.81
N LYS A 85 16.54 -3.15 -22.34
CA LYS A 85 15.38 -3.80 -21.72
C LYS A 85 14.65 -4.71 -22.72
N ARG A 86 14.38 -4.19 -23.93
CA ARG A 86 13.72 -4.95 -25.01
C ARG A 86 14.48 -6.22 -25.38
N ARG A 87 15.78 -6.12 -25.65
CA ARG A 87 16.65 -7.27 -25.95
C ARG A 87 16.69 -8.30 -24.83
N SER A 88 16.66 -7.85 -23.57
CA SER A 88 16.62 -8.75 -22.42
C SER A 88 15.31 -9.54 -22.35
N ILE A 89 14.17 -8.88 -22.61
CA ILE A 89 12.86 -9.53 -22.67
C ILE A 89 12.80 -10.52 -23.84
N GLU A 90 13.21 -10.11 -25.04
CA GLU A 90 13.24 -10.97 -26.23
C GLU A 90 14.08 -12.24 -25.98
N ARG A 91 15.24 -12.10 -25.33
CA ARG A 91 16.07 -13.24 -24.94
C ARG A 91 15.33 -14.21 -24.02
N ILE A 92 14.70 -13.73 -22.95
CA ILE A 92 13.93 -14.58 -22.00
C ILE A 92 12.80 -15.31 -22.73
N MET A 93 12.05 -14.59 -23.56
CA MET A 93 10.89 -15.16 -24.25
C MET A 93 11.31 -16.24 -25.28
N SER A 94 12.51 -16.11 -25.85
CA SER A 94 13.07 -17.05 -26.82
C SER A 94 13.69 -18.33 -26.23
N GLU A 95 13.80 -18.48 -24.89
CA GLU A 95 14.46 -19.64 -24.28
C GLU A 95 13.70 -20.96 -24.60
N PRO A 96 14.30 -21.95 -25.29
CA PRO A 96 13.55 -23.10 -25.83
C PRO A 96 13.15 -24.13 -24.77
N ASN A 97 13.87 -24.21 -23.65
CA ASN A 97 13.69 -25.23 -22.61
C ASN A 97 12.94 -24.73 -21.37
N ARG A 98 12.12 -23.67 -21.51
CA ARG A 98 11.32 -23.12 -20.41
C ARG A 98 9.85 -23.03 -20.77
N THR A 99 9.00 -23.28 -19.79
CA THR A 99 7.55 -23.04 -19.94
C THR A 99 7.26 -21.54 -20.05
N LEU A 100 6.07 -21.19 -20.55
CA LEU A 100 5.67 -19.78 -20.63
C LEU A 100 5.59 -19.15 -19.23
N TYR A 101 5.08 -19.90 -18.24
CA TYR A 101 5.07 -19.52 -16.84
C TYR A 101 6.47 -19.12 -16.34
N GLU A 102 7.47 -19.98 -16.54
CA GLU A 102 8.84 -19.70 -16.10
C GLU A 102 9.42 -18.46 -16.77
N LYS A 103 9.14 -18.24 -18.06
CA LYS A 103 9.58 -17.06 -18.82
C LYS A 103 8.94 -15.79 -18.28
N LEU A 104 7.63 -15.79 -18.04
CA LEU A 104 6.90 -14.63 -17.54
C LEU A 104 7.30 -14.28 -16.11
N VAL A 105 7.48 -15.27 -15.23
CA VAL A 105 7.95 -15.06 -13.87
C VAL A 105 9.39 -14.53 -13.86
N ARG A 106 10.27 -15.04 -14.74
CA ARG A 106 11.63 -14.48 -14.92
C ARG A 106 11.60 -13.03 -15.41
N ARG A 107 10.78 -12.73 -16.43
CA ARG A 107 10.55 -11.36 -16.92
C ARG A 107 10.10 -10.46 -15.76
N LEU A 108 9.16 -10.94 -14.95
CA LEU A 108 8.66 -10.22 -13.78
C LEU A 108 9.77 -9.92 -12.76
N TYR A 109 10.61 -10.89 -12.41
CA TYR A 109 11.75 -10.66 -11.50
C TYR A 109 12.77 -9.67 -12.04
N MET A 110 12.98 -9.62 -13.35
CA MET A 110 13.91 -8.66 -13.94
C MET A 110 13.38 -7.22 -13.92
N THR A 111 12.07 -7.00 -13.71
CA THR A 111 11.47 -5.65 -13.69
C THR A 111 12.13 -4.70 -12.70
N ASN A 112 12.50 -5.19 -11.51
CA ASN A 112 13.17 -4.40 -10.47
C ASN A 112 14.66 -4.15 -10.75
N LEU A 113 15.29 -4.88 -11.69
CA LEU A 113 16.63 -4.53 -12.17
C LEU A 113 16.61 -3.27 -13.05
N PHE A 114 15.44 -2.94 -13.61
CA PHE A 114 15.26 -1.82 -14.53
C PHE A 114 14.64 -0.59 -13.85
N HIS A 115 13.89 -0.77 -12.76
CA HIS A 115 13.26 0.32 -12.02
C HIS A 115 13.45 0.04 -10.53
N PRO A 116 14.36 0.78 -9.85
CA PRO A 116 14.45 0.73 -8.39
C PRO A 116 13.07 1.03 -7.78
N VAL A 117 12.85 0.58 -6.54
CA VAL A 117 11.60 0.82 -5.79
C VAL A 117 11.21 2.30 -5.92
N LYS A 118 10.18 2.56 -6.74
CA LYS A 118 9.64 3.90 -6.95
C LYS A 118 8.58 4.13 -5.89
N MET A 119 8.75 5.19 -5.12
CA MET A 119 7.73 5.63 -4.18
C MET A 119 6.63 6.39 -4.91
N GLY A 120 5.40 5.90 -4.82
CA GLY A 120 4.22 6.54 -5.40
C GLY A 120 3.16 5.52 -5.81
N LEU A 121 1.89 5.94 -5.85
CA LEU A 121 0.77 5.08 -6.23
C LEU A 121 0.35 5.24 -7.70
N GLU A 122 0.99 6.14 -8.45
CA GLU A 122 0.58 6.52 -9.81
C GLU A 122 0.42 5.32 -10.76
N ASN A 123 1.45 4.47 -10.87
CA ASN A 123 1.38 3.30 -11.74
C ASN A 123 0.34 2.29 -11.25
N SER A 124 0.24 2.12 -9.92
CA SER A 124 -0.72 1.20 -9.31
C SER A 124 -2.16 1.65 -9.55
N HIS A 125 -2.45 2.95 -9.43
CA HIS A 125 -3.76 3.53 -9.74
C HIS A 125 -4.09 3.34 -11.22
N ARG A 126 -3.18 3.69 -12.12
CA ARG A 126 -3.37 3.50 -13.57
C ARG A 126 -3.64 2.04 -13.92
N LEU A 127 -2.88 1.10 -13.33
CA LEU A 127 -3.10 -0.33 -13.55
C LEU A 127 -4.44 -0.79 -12.99
N HIS A 128 -4.80 -0.36 -11.77
CA HIS A 128 -6.07 -0.68 -11.14
C HIS A 128 -7.26 -0.16 -11.95
N GLU A 129 -7.17 1.05 -12.50
CA GLU A 129 -8.15 1.61 -13.45
C GLU A 129 -8.26 0.77 -14.72
N LEU A 130 -7.14 0.44 -15.37
CA LEU A 130 -7.12 -0.33 -16.61
C LEU A 130 -7.69 -1.76 -16.45
N ILE A 131 -7.50 -2.38 -15.28
CA ILE A 131 -8.11 -3.68 -14.98
C ILE A 131 -9.54 -3.56 -14.43
N GLY A 132 -10.15 -2.37 -14.44
CA GLY A 132 -11.56 -2.13 -14.11
C GLY A 132 -11.87 -1.98 -12.63
N ARG A 133 -10.88 -1.55 -11.83
CA ARG A 133 -11.00 -1.27 -10.38
C ARG A 133 -11.67 -2.40 -9.56
N PRO A 134 -11.25 -3.67 -9.72
CA PRO A 134 -11.95 -4.81 -9.12
C PRO A 134 -12.04 -4.79 -7.60
N MET A 135 -11.07 -4.17 -6.93
CA MET A 135 -11.07 -4.07 -5.46
C MET A 135 -12.03 -3.00 -4.91
N ASP A 136 -12.62 -2.17 -5.77
CA ASP A 136 -13.61 -1.16 -5.39
C ASP A 136 -15.05 -1.61 -5.71
N ASP A 137 -15.24 -2.87 -6.12
CA ASP A 137 -16.58 -3.44 -6.32
C ASP A 137 -17.35 -3.43 -4.97
N PRO A 138 -18.52 -2.79 -4.89
CA PRO A 138 -19.30 -2.72 -3.65
C PRO A 138 -19.77 -4.07 -3.10
N SER A 139 -19.80 -5.12 -3.93
CA SER A 139 -20.13 -6.49 -3.52
C SER A 139 -18.94 -7.23 -2.91
N LEU A 140 -17.71 -6.74 -3.14
CA LEU A 140 -16.48 -7.36 -2.65
C LEU A 140 -16.10 -6.83 -1.26
N THR A 141 -15.86 -7.75 -0.32
CA THR A 141 -15.33 -7.39 1.00
C THR A 141 -13.81 -7.41 1.00
N VAL A 142 -13.17 -6.23 1.09
CA VAL A 142 -11.69 -6.14 1.16
C VAL A 142 -11.22 -5.90 2.59
N ILE A 143 -10.27 -6.72 3.07
CA ILE A 143 -9.56 -6.54 4.33
C ILE A 143 -8.11 -6.20 4.03
N HIS A 144 -7.65 -5.05 4.51
CA HIS A 144 -6.32 -4.55 4.19
C HIS A 144 -5.41 -4.55 5.41
N VAL A 145 -4.27 -5.23 5.33
CA VAL A 145 -3.42 -5.53 6.49
C VAL A 145 -2.02 -4.97 6.28
N ALA A 146 -1.62 -4.06 7.17
CA ALA A 146 -0.26 -3.55 7.30
C ALA A 146 0.31 -3.87 8.68
N GLY A 147 1.62 -3.68 8.83
CA GLY A 147 2.33 -3.98 10.07
C GLY A 147 3.79 -4.34 9.83
N THR A 148 4.58 -4.37 10.90
CA THR A 148 5.97 -4.85 10.86
C THR A 148 5.97 -6.37 10.87
N ASN A 149 5.48 -6.97 11.94
CA ASN A 149 5.41 -8.41 12.09
C ASN A 149 3.96 -8.91 12.21
N GLY A 150 3.74 -10.15 11.79
CA GLY A 150 2.46 -10.84 11.95
C GLY A 150 1.42 -10.59 10.86
N LYS A 151 1.75 -9.82 9.81
CA LYS A 151 0.89 -9.56 8.64
C LYS A 151 0.41 -10.86 8.00
N GLY A 152 1.30 -11.68 7.44
CA GLY A 152 0.96 -12.97 6.82
C GLY A 152 0.14 -13.90 7.74
N SER A 153 0.49 -14.02 9.02
CA SER A 153 -0.27 -14.83 9.99
C SER A 153 -1.70 -14.31 10.20
N VAL A 154 -1.87 -12.98 10.30
CA VAL A 154 -3.19 -12.36 10.40
C VAL A 154 -3.95 -12.57 9.09
N CYS A 155 -3.34 -12.29 7.93
CA CYS A 155 -3.99 -12.46 6.63
C CYS A 155 -4.47 -13.89 6.42
N LEU A 156 -3.63 -14.89 6.69
CA LEU A 156 -3.99 -16.30 6.58
C LEU A 156 -5.15 -16.67 7.51
N LYS A 157 -5.07 -16.32 8.80
CA LYS A 157 -6.14 -16.63 9.76
C LYS A 157 -7.46 -15.92 9.39
N THR A 158 -7.39 -14.70 8.88
CA THR A 158 -8.55 -13.95 8.36
C THR A 158 -9.16 -14.68 7.18
N ALA A 159 -8.35 -15.04 6.18
CA ALA A 159 -8.82 -15.74 4.99
C ALA A 159 -9.52 -17.05 5.36
N ARG A 160 -8.89 -17.88 6.19
CA ARG A 160 -9.48 -19.16 6.66
C ARG A 160 -10.77 -18.98 7.46
N SER A 161 -10.88 -17.90 8.23
CA SER A 161 -12.10 -17.62 8.99
C SER A 161 -13.26 -17.23 8.07
N LEU A 162 -12.98 -16.44 7.02
CA LEU A 162 -13.98 -16.05 6.02
C LEU A 162 -14.39 -17.22 5.12
N GLU A 163 -13.44 -18.09 4.74
CA GLU A 163 -13.71 -19.34 4.02
C GLU A 163 -14.61 -20.26 4.85
N ALA A 164 -14.30 -20.44 6.13
CA ALA A 164 -15.12 -21.24 7.05
C ALA A 164 -16.54 -20.64 7.26
N ALA A 165 -16.70 -19.34 7.01
CA ALA A 165 -18.00 -18.67 7.00
C ALA A 165 -18.74 -18.77 5.66
N GLY A 166 -18.20 -19.52 4.68
CA GLY A 166 -18.85 -19.81 3.40
C GLY A 166 -18.55 -18.81 2.27
N ASN A 167 -17.62 -17.87 2.48
CA ASN A 167 -17.19 -16.94 1.43
C ASN A 167 -16.15 -17.60 0.53
N ARG A 168 -16.14 -17.25 -0.75
CA ARG A 168 -14.97 -17.47 -1.61
C ARG A 168 -13.93 -16.38 -1.37
N VAL A 169 -12.72 -16.76 -0.96
CA VAL A 169 -11.75 -15.80 -0.42
C VAL A 169 -10.45 -15.78 -1.21
N GLY A 170 -10.12 -14.61 -1.72
CA GLY A 170 -8.79 -14.30 -2.26
C GLY A 170 -7.82 -13.89 -1.15
N LEU A 171 -6.60 -14.40 -1.19
CA LEU A 171 -5.50 -14.01 -0.30
C LEU A 171 -4.31 -13.55 -1.12
N PHE A 172 -3.89 -12.31 -0.88
CA PHE A 172 -2.63 -11.75 -1.40
C PHE A 172 -1.62 -11.61 -0.26
N ALA A 173 -0.49 -12.31 -0.38
CA ALA A 173 0.56 -12.39 0.64
C ALA A 173 1.96 -12.14 0.06
N SER A 174 2.88 -11.66 0.90
CA SER A 174 4.27 -11.46 0.48
C SER A 174 5.28 -11.53 1.64
N PRO A 175 6.54 -11.95 1.39
CA PRO A 175 7.06 -12.57 0.17
C PRO A 175 6.59 -14.03 0.00
N HIS A 176 7.19 -14.79 -0.93
CA HIS A 176 7.04 -16.24 -1.02
C HIS A 176 8.32 -16.95 -0.59
N VAL A 177 8.23 -18.25 -0.32
CA VAL A 177 9.35 -19.10 0.09
C VAL A 177 9.86 -19.97 -1.05
N SER A 178 8.98 -20.73 -1.72
CA SER A 178 9.40 -21.71 -2.75
C SER A 178 8.83 -21.42 -4.14
N SER A 179 7.61 -20.91 -4.22
CA SER A 179 6.91 -20.65 -5.47
C SER A 179 6.31 -19.26 -5.50
N PHE A 180 6.45 -18.57 -6.63
CA PHE A 180 5.80 -17.27 -6.88
C PHE A 180 4.29 -17.32 -6.60
N ARG A 181 3.66 -18.46 -6.92
CA ARG A 181 2.22 -18.71 -6.78
C ARG A 181 1.74 -18.62 -5.33
N GLU A 182 2.61 -18.81 -4.33
CA GLU A 182 2.26 -18.67 -2.90
C GLU A 182 1.72 -17.27 -2.56
N ARG A 183 2.07 -16.26 -3.38
CA ARG A 183 1.62 -14.89 -3.17
C ARG A 183 0.12 -14.70 -3.41
N ILE A 184 -0.51 -15.54 -4.22
CA ILE A 184 -1.88 -15.36 -4.69
C ILE A 184 -2.62 -16.69 -4.57
N SER A 185 -3.65 -16.74 -3.74
CA SER A 185 -4.48 -17.95 -3.59
C SER A 185 -5.95 -17.61 -3.48
N VAL A 186 -6.81 -18.55 -3.87
CA VAL A 186 -8.26 -18.50 -3.65
C VAL A 186 -8.67 -19.77 -2.93
N ASP A 187 -9.40 -19.63 -1.83
CA ASP A 187 -9.80 -20.73 -0.92
C ASP A 187 -8.60 -21.58 -0.49
N GLY A 188 -7.43 -20.94 -0.37
CA GLY A 188 -6.18 -21.59 -0.03
C GLY A 188 -5.46 -22.35 -1.12
N VAL A 189 -5.99 -22.36 -2.35
CA VAL A 189 -5.35 -22.96 -3.50
C VAL A 189 -4.53 -21.89 -4.23
N PRO A 190 -3.20 -22.04 -4.36
CA PRO A 190 -2.37 -21.09 -5.11
C PRO A 190 -2.82 -21.00 -6.57
N ILE A 191 -2.80 -19.78 -7.13
CA ILE A 191 -3.06 -19.52 -8.56
C ILE A 191 -2.30 -20.53 -9.44
N SER A 192 -2.95 -21.11 -10.45
CA SER A 192 -2.29 -22.09 -11.31
C SER A 192 -1.29 -21.43 -12.27
N GLU A 193 -0.39 -22.22 -12.86
CA GLU A 193 0.60 -21.69 -13.82
C GLU A 193 -0.07 -21.10 -15.06
N GLY A 194 -1.06 -21.80 -15.64
CA GLY A 194 -1.79 -21.28 -16.81
C GLY A 194 -2.57 -19.99 -16.51
N GLU A 195 -3.07 -19.85 -15.29
CA GLU A 195 -3.71 -18.62 -14.83
C GLU A 195 -2.74 -17.46 -14.63
N VAL A 196 -1.51 -17.75 -14.20
CA VAL A 196 -0.42 -16.76 -14.21
C VAL A 196 -0.07 -16.39 -15.64
N GLU A 197 0.07 -17.36 -16.54
CA GLU A 197 0.42 -17.13 -17.94
C GLU A 197 -0.56 -16.17 -18.64
N ASP A 198 -1.86 -16.45 -18.52
CA ASP A 198 -2.92 -15.62 -19.08
C ASP A 198 -2.91 -14.20 -18.47
N ARG A 199 -3.07 -14.11 -17.15
CA ARG A 199 -3.34 -12.85 -16.47
C ARG A 199 -2.10 -11.96 -16.40
N LEU A 200 -0.92 -12.53 -16.14
CA LEU A 200 0.33 -11.75 -16.12
C LEU A 200 0.72 -11.29 -17.52
N GLY A 201 0.45 -12.11 -18.56
CA GLY A 201 0.60 -11.71 -19.95
C GLY A 201 -0.24 -10.47 -20.28
N ARG A 202 -1.52 -10.46 -19.87
CA ARG A 202 -2.44 -9.31 -20.04
C ARG A 202 -1.96 -8.07 -19.28
N VAL A 203 -1.52 -8.22 -18.04
CA VAL A 203 -0.97 -7.08 -17.25
C VAL A 203 0.28 -6.50 -17.93
N PHE A 204 1.18 -7.35 -18.45
CA PHE A 204 2.33 -6.86 -19.22
C PHE A 204 1.94 -6.12 -20.49
N ALA A 205 0.96 -6.64 -21.24
CA ALA A 205 0.45 -5.98 -22.45
C ALA A 205 -0.12 -4.59 -22.12
N LEU A 206 -0.91 -4.46 -21.05
CA LEU A 206 -1.42 -3.16 -20.58
C LEU A 206 -0.30 -2.18 -20.23
N CYS A 207 0.76 -2.64 -19.56
CA CYS A 207 1.91 -1.79 -19.27
C CYS A 207 2.63 -1.31 -20.54
N GLU A 208 2.77 -2.17 -21.55
CA GLU A 208 3.42 -1.83 -22.82
C GLU A 208 2.56 -0.86 -23.63
N GLU A 209 1.27 -1.13 -23.77
CA GLU A 209 0.31 -0.31 -24.51
C GLU A 209 0.18 1.10 -23.92
N HIS A 210 0.15 1.23 -22.60
CA HIS A 210 -0.05 2.50 -21.92
C HIS A 210 1.25 3.14 -21.39
N GLY A 211 2.42 2.55 -21.70
CA GLY A 211 3.71 3.06 -21.27
C GLY A 211 3.85 3.17 -19.75
N ILE A 212 3.36 2.19 -18.99
CA ILE A 212 3.41 2.17 -17.52
C ILE A 212 4.69 1.44 -17.07
N PRO A 213 5.68 2.14 -16.49
CA PRO A 213 6.89 1.51 -15.95
C PRO A 213 6.62 0.94 -14.55
N ALA A 214 5.76 -0.08 -14.47
CA ALA A 214 5.38 -0.71 -13.21
C ALA A 214 6.53 -1.53 -12.61
N THR A 215 6.64 -1.54 -11.28
CA THR A 215 7.60 -2.39 -10.55
C THR A 215 7.11 -3.83 -10.43
N PHE A 216 7.96 -4.74 -9.96
CA PHE A 216 7.58 -6.13 -9.64
C PHE A 216 6.33 -6.20 -8.76
N PHE A 217 6.27 -5.37 -7.71
CA PHE A 217 5.20 -5.46 -6.71
C PHE A 217 3.89 -4.89 -7.26
N GLU A 218 3.95 -3.84 -8.08
CA GLU A 218 2.78 -3.27 -8.75
C GLU A 218 2.17 -4.24 -9.76
N LEU A 219 3.02 -4.89 -10.58
CA LEU A 219 2.59 -5.94 -11.53
C LEU A 219 1.97 -7.14 -10.81
N THR A 220 2.59 -7.59 -9.71
CA THR A 220 2.07 -8.71 -8.91
C THR A 220 0.74 -8.36 -8.26
N THR A 221 0.58 -7.13 -7.78
CA THR A 221 -0.67 -6.63 -7.18
C THR A 221 -1.78 -6.59 -8.24
N ALA A 222 -1.50 -6.05 -9.43
CA ALA A 222 -2.45 -6.04 -10.54
C ALA A 222 -2.86 -7.46 -10.97
N LEU A 223 -1.91 -8.40 -11.03
CA LEU A 223 -2.18 -9.82 -11.28
C LEU A 223 -3.12 -10.41 -10.22
N ALA A 224 -2.85 -10.18 -8.93
CA ALA A 224 -3.68 -10.67 -7.84
C ALA A 224 -5.12 -10.12 -7.94
N PHE A 225 -5.26 -8.82 -8.16
CA PHE A 225 -6.56 -8.16 -8.29
C PHE A 225 -7.37 -8.69 -9.47
N LEU A 226 -6.71 -8.89 -10.62
CA LEU A 226 -7.32 -9.48 -11.81
C LEU A 226 -7.77 -10.92 -11.53
N HIS A 227 -6.94 -11.71 -10.86
CA HIS A 227 -7.27 -13.09 -10.50
C HIS A 227 -8.46 -13.18 -9.54
N PHE A 228 -8.53 -12.35 -8.49
CA PHE A 228 -9.65 -12.38 -7.54
C PHE A 228 -10.98 -11.99 -8.18
N ARG A 229 -10.97 -11.01 -9.09
CA ARG A 229 -12.15 -10.65 -9.89
C ARG A 229 -12.64 -11.83 -10.72
N GLU A 230 -11.74 -12.45 -11.49
CA GLU A 230 -12.11 -13.48 -12.47
C GLU A 230 -12.43 -14.83 -11.83
N THR A 231 -12.01 -15.06 -10.58
CA THR A 231 -12.39 -16.23 -9.79
C THR A 231 -13.68 -16.04 -8.98
N GLY A 232 -14.24 -14.82 -9.00
CA GLY A 232 -15.50 -14.49 -8.32
C GLY A 232 -15.38 -14.51 -6.80
N CYS A 233 -14.32 -13.90 -6.25
CA CYS A 233 -14.16 -13.81 -4.79
C CYS A 233 -15.25 -12.92 -4.17
N ASP A 234 -15.80 -13.35 -3.03
CA ASP A 234 -16.73 -12.55 -2.19
C ASP A 234 -15.95 -11.66 -1.21
N ALA A 235 -14.76 -12.13 -0.81
CA ALA A 235 -13.85 -11.39 0.05
C ALA A 235 -12.40 -11.53 -0.39
N VAL A 236 -11.59 -10.51 -0.13
CA VAL A 236 -10.16 -10.50 -0.39
C VAL A 236 -9.41 -9.99 0.82
N VAL A 237 -8.33 -10.68 1.21
CA VAL A 237 -7.41 -10.26 2.25
C VAL A 237 -6.08 -9.85 1.63
N LEU A 238 -5.71 -8.59 1.78
CA LEU A 238 -4.52 -7.99 1.17
C LEU A 238 -3.45 -7.69 2.23
N GLU A 239 -2.29 -8.33 2.09
CA GLU A 239 -1.07 -7.95 2.81
C GLU A 239 -0.34 -6.82 2.07
N THR A 240 -0.01 -5.72 2.78
CA THR A 240 0.93 -4.72 2.25
C THR A 240 2.33 -5.31 2.12
N GLY A 241 3.05 -4.96 1.04
CA GLY A 241 4.44 -5.34 0.86
C GLY A 241 5.38 -4.53 1.75
N LEU A 242 5.33 -3.20 1.65
CA LEU A 242 6.22 -2.30 2.41
C LEU A 242 5.49 -1.03 2.84
N GLY A 243 5.65 -0.67 4.13
CA GLY A 243 4.99 0.52 4.68
C GLY A 243 3.47 0.36 4.65
N GLY A 244 2.79 1.25 3.93
CA GLY A 244 1.35 1.20 3.70
C GLY A 244 0.87 2.35 2.83
N ARG A 245 1.27 3.59 3.16
CA ARG A 245 0.85 4.82 2.47
C ARG A 245 1.07 4.79 0.97
N LEU A 246 2.24 4.32 0.53
CA LEU A 246 2.64 4.24 -0.87
C LEU A 246 2.76 2.79 -1.37
N ASP A 247 2.19 1.83 -0.65
CA ASP A 247 2.19 0.44 -1.06
C ASP A 247 1.21 0.22 -2.21
N ALA A 248 1.57 -0.61 -3.20
CA ALA A 248 0.74 -0.85 -4.39
C ALA A 248 -0.68 -1.34 -4.05
N THR A 249 -0.86 -2.01 -2.91
CA THR A 249 -2.18 -2.46 -2.44
C THR A 249 -3.06 -1.32 -1.93
N ASN A 250 -2.51 -0.14 -1.64
CA ASN A 250 -3.23 1.01 -1.06
C ASN A 250 -4.00 1.86 -2.08
N VAL A 251 -4.12 1.38 -3.33
CA VAL A 251 -5.01 1.96 -4.34
C VAL A 251 -6.48 1.74 -4.03
N ILE A 252 -6.79 0.77 -3.16
CA ILE A 252 -8.16 0.49 -2.72
C ILE A 252 -8.78 1.71 -2.03
N GLU A 253 -10.03 2.05 -2.35
CA GLU A 253 -10.65 3.24 -1.76
C GLU A 253 -11.41 2.95 -0.46
N GLY A 254 -12.06 1.79 -0.38
CA GLY A 254 -13.01 1.49 0.69
C GLY A 254 -12.91 0.06 1.23
N PRO A 255 -11.80 -0.36 1.85
CA PRO A 255 -11.73 -1.63 2.56
C PRO A 255 -12.81 -1.68 3.63
N ALA A 256 -13.35 -2.88 3.89
CA ALA A 256 -14.28 -3.10 4.99
C ALA A 256 -13.62 -2.80 6.34
N VAL A 257 -12.33 -3.12 6.48
CA VAL A 257 -11.51 -2.78 7.63
C VAL A 257 -10.03 -2.71 7.25
N SER A 258 -9.32 -1.75 7.84
CA SER A 258 -7.85 -1.70 7.80
C SER A 258 -7.29 -2.30 9.10
N VAL A 259 -6.19 -3.04 9.01
CA VAL A 259 -5.57 -3.71 10.16
C VAL A 259 -4.10 -3.32 10.26
N ILE A 260 -3.67 -2.85 11.44
CA ILE A 260 -2.26 -2.63 11.76
C ILE A 260 -1.83 -3.67 12.79
N THR A 261 -1.01 -4.65 12.40
CA THR A 261 -0.69 -5.79 13.27
C THR A 261 0.27 -5.45 14.41
N SER A 262 1.40 -4.84 14.10
CA SER A 262 2.41 -4.36 15.06
C SER A 262 3.27 -3.29 14.38
N ILE A 263 3.94 -2.45 15.17
CA ILE A 263 4.93 -1.49 14.67
C ILE A 263 6.27 -1.77 15.36
N GLY A 264 7.33 -1.86 14.56
CA GLY A 264 8.71 -1.90 15.03
C GLY A 264 9.64 -1.24 14.00
N LEU A 265 10.90 -1.07 14.38
CA LEU A 265 11.91 -0.54 13.46
C LEU A 265 12.18 -1.54 12.33
N GLU A 266 11.90 -1.14 11.10
CA GLU A 266 12.19 -1.90 9.88
C GLU A 266 12.39 -0.91 8.74
N HIS A 267 13.21 -1.29 7.74
CA HIS A 267 13.38 -0.51 6.51
C HIS A 267 13.58 1.00 6.76
N THR A 268 14.36 1.37 7.78
CA THR A 268 14.43 2.74 8.31
C THR A 268 14.92 3.77 7.28
N ARG A 269 15.74 3.32 6.31
CA ARG A 269 16.16 4.13 5.16
C ARG A 269 15.00 4.59 4.26
N ILE A 270 13.86 3.91 4.34
CA ILE A 270 12.70 4.09 3.49
C ILE A 270 11.51 4.63 4.29
N LEU A 271 11.25 4.05 5.47
CA LEU A 271 10.06 4.32 6.27
C LEU A 271 10.29 5.35 7.40
N GLY A 272 11.54 5.77 7.59
CA GLY A 272 11.95 6.69 8.66
C GLY A 272 12.65 5.98 9.81
N GLU A 273 13.34 6.79 10.63
CA GLU A 273 14.27 6.29 11.66
C GLU A 273 13.61 6.00 13.01
N THR A 274 12.32 6.30 13.17
CA THR A 274 11.58 6.11 14.43
C THR A 274 10.33 5.25 14.24
N VAL A 275 9.88 4.65 15.35
CA VAL A 275 8.66 3.83 15.40
C VAL A 275 7.43 4.66 15.01
N GLU A 276 7.41 5.95 15.35
CA GLU A 276 6.34 6.89 15.04
C GLU A 276 6.26 7.20 13.54
N LEU A 277 7.41 7.39 12.87
CA LEU A 277 7.47 7.60 11.42
C LEU A 277 6.96 6.36 10.68
N ILE A 278 7.40 5.17 11.10
CA ILE A 278 6.96 3.90 10.54
C ILE A 278 5.45 3.68 10.79
N ALA A 279 4.95 4.05 11.97
CA ALA A 279 3.52 4.01 12.27
C ALA A 279 2.72 4.91 11.34
N GLY A 280 3.19 6.13 11.06
CA GLY A 280 2.57 7.04 10.10
C GLY A 280 2.53 6.47 8.69
N GLU A 281 3.62 5.86 8.22
CA GLU A 281 3.65 5.19 6.91
C GLU A 281 2.64 4.04 6.83
N LYS A 282 2.54 3.20 7.87
CA LYS A 282 1.62 2.07 7.88
C LYS A 282 0.17 2.48 8.08
N ALA A 283 -0.10 3.54 8.85
CA ALA A 283 -1.42 4.15 8.98
C ALA A 283 -1.95 4.70 7.65
N GLY A 284 -1.09 4.80 6.63
CA GLY A 284 -1.43 5.10 5.25
C GLY A 284 -2.58 4.30 4.65
N ILE A 285 -2.83 3.09 5.16
CA ILE A 285 -3.92 2.21 4.71
C ILE A 285 -5.27 2.50 5.37
N MET A 286 -5.34 3.38 6.37
CA MET A 286 -6.61 3.80 6.98
C MET A 286 -7.38 4.66 5.98
N LYS A 287 -8.69 4.43 5.86
CA LYS A 287 -9.57 5.09 4.89
C LYS A 287 -10.77 5.74 5.58
N TYR A 288 -11.25 6.83 4.98
CA TYR A 288 -12.36 7.61 5.51
C TYR A 288 -13.63 6.76 5.69
N GLY A 289 -14.29 6.90 6.84
CA GLY A 289 -15.51 6.18 7.18
C GLY A 289 -15.31 4.67 7.40
N ARG A 290 -14.07 4.16 7.36
CA ARG A 290 -13.76 2.74 7.56
C ARG A 290 -13.09 2.53 8.92
N PRO A 291 -13.38 1.42 9.61
CA PRO A 291 -12.79 1.13 10.90
C PRO A 291 -11.33 0.69 10.76
N VAL A 292 -10.55 0.90 11.82
CA VAL A 292 -9.19 0.36 11.93
C VAL A 292 -9.03 -0.50 13.17
N VAL A 293 -8.49 -1.70 12.97
CA VAL A 293 -8.11 -2.63 14.06
C VAL A 293 -6.61 -2.57 14.25
N VAL A 294 -6.18 -2.47 15.50
CA VAL A 294 -4.77 -2.28 15.82
C VAL A 294 -4.33 -3.31 16.84
N GLY A 295 -3.23 -4.01 16.57
CA GLY A 295 -2.64 -4.99 17.49
C GLY A 295 -1.99 -4.33 18.72
N PRO A 296 -1.55 -5.14 19.71
CA PRO A 296 -1.14 -4.64 21.02
C PRO A 296 0.20 -3.91 21.03
N ASN A 297 1.11 -4.22 20.09
CA ASN A 297 2.48 -3.69 20.07
C ASN A 297 2.62 -2.54 19.08
N VAL A 298 2.09 -1.37 19.43
CA VAL A 298 2.06 -0.17 18.57
C VAL A 298 2.18 1.14 19.37
N PRO A 299 2.63 2.25 18.75
CA PRO A 299 2.48 3.59 19.33
C PRO A 299 1.03 4.08 19.17
N HIS A 300 0.14 3.68 20.08
CA HIS A 300 -1.30 4.00 20.01
C HIS A 300 -1.60 5.49 19.83
N GLY A 301 -0.84 6.39 20.47
CA GLY A 301 -1.03 7.83 20.34
C GLY A 301 -0.85 8.35 18.90
N VAL A 302 0.11 7.80 18.15
CA VAL A 302 0.34 8.15 16.74
C VAL A 302 -0.78 7.58 15.87
N LEU A 303 -1.06 6.28 16.01
CA LEU A 303 -2.06 5.62 15.17
C LEU A 303 -3.48 6.15 15.40
N ARG A 304 -3.82 6.56 16.63
CA ARG A 304 -5.11 7.20 16.92
C ARG A 304 -5.22 8.55 16.23
N ARG A 305 -4.18 9.38 16.29
CA ARG A 305 -4.13 10.66 15.57
C ARG A 305 -4.26 10.45 14.06
N CYS A 306 -3.52 9.51 13.48
CA CYS A 306 -3.65 9.20 12.05
C CYS A 306 -5.05 8.71 11.67
N ALA A 307 -5.71 7.94 12.54
CA ALA A 307 -7.08 7.49 12.32
C ALA A 307 -8.07 8.67 12.32
N GLU A 308 -7.91 9.61 13.26
CA GLU A 308 -8.70 10.85 13.34
C GLU A 308 -8.49 11.74 12.09
N GLU A 309 -7.23 12.00 11.72
CA GLU A 309 -6.87 12.82 10.54
C GLU A 309 -7.42 12.23 9.23
N ARG A 310 -7.53 10.90 9.15
CA ARG A 310 -8.07 10.19 7.98
C ARG A 310 -9.58 9.98 8.04
N GLY A 311 -10.22 10.39 9.13
CA GLY A 311 -11.66 10.22 9.35
C GLY A 311 -12.09 8.76 9.41
N ALA A 312 -11.27 7.88 10.01
CA ALA A 312 -11.65 6.49 10.26
C ALA A 312 -12.92 6.46 11.13
N SER A 313 -13.84 5.53 10.88
CA SER A 313 -15.11 5.45 11.63
C SER A 313 -14.96 4.95 13.06
N GLY A 314 -13.85 4.27 13.36
CA GLY A 314 -13.53 3.81 14.71
C GLY A 314 -12.12 3.27 14.81
N TYR A 315 -11.56 3.34 16.03
CA TYR A 315 -10.22 2.86 16.38
C TYR A 315 -10.33 1.74 17.41
N TYR A 316 -9.97 0.51 17.03
CA TYR A 316 -10.20 -0.68 17.83
C TYR A 316 -8.88 -1.35 18.23
N PRO A 317 -8.35 -1.05 19.43
CA PRO A 317 -7.17 -1.73 19.94
C PRO A 317 -7.50 -3.18 20.31
N CYS A 318 -6.56 -4.08 20.09
CA CYS A 318 -6.63 -5.45 20.58
C CYS A 318 -5.93 -5.54 21.93
N GLU A 319 -6.59 -6.16 22.89
CA GLU A 319 -5.97 -6.68 24.12
C GLU A 319 -5.16 -7.95 23.84
#